data_AF-A0A7W1IZE1-F1
#
_entry.id   AF-A0A7W1IZE1-F1
#
_cell.length_a   1.000
_cell.length_b   1.000
_cell.length_c   1.000
_cell.angle_alpha   90.00
_cell.angle_beta   90.00
_cell.angle_gamma   90.00
#
_symmetry.space_group_name_H-M   'P 1'
#
loop_
_entity.id
_entity.type
_entity.pdbx_description
1 polymer ?
#
loop_
_entity_poly.entity_id
_entity_poly.type
_entity_poly.pdbx_seq_one_letter_code
_entity_poly.pdbx_strand_id
1 'polypeptide(L)'
;MKSLPIILAVLAIGTAIPAWIPMSATQVVEADLVGQLLNRTGKQVTAEQVTSVRVVTWDDTASAPKVLEVKRSQGSWIIPSHYSYPADGGTRVGKTSGGVRNVVRGRLVTRDSKQHEDLGVVDPFFEDDKIKGRGKRVVLKDATEGVLVDMIIGKSVPDGDNLVFVRDADDSAVYTARLGAYKTDEEDQSADTSYDVSSRFVDWVETDLLKLKSDNIRAISVSDYSVNEQTAAIEERSLSRFTRAAGATEWTSPQTPEGKRVLKDTVDKLLTQATSLRLSGVRKFSLEWLTQAGFFPSESPQLLGRPDSLKVAFNNKIYALFGNEGRVDFTTKDGLRYSLLFGEISGEDEDKPSGEAAQAKQQDTGHNRYMSVYVAYDPAADEDAIKAKAEADAKKAEADKAAAADPTKAAEKPADKPDEVAKVAPGQTRAAKAQARFSQFFYVISDENFKALRPALDKLFEAKPADPVPAPGAAEPAPDAFPVLPPPAAPLPAPDDSPAPPPPAAATPAAATPAAPATPTPPAP
;
A
#
# COMPACT_ATOMS: atom_id res chain seq x y z
N MET A 1 30.05 47.16 -81.66
CA MET A 1 29.59 47.19 -80.25
C MET A 1 28.06 47.33 -80.30
N LYS A 2 27.33 46.19 -80.34
CA LYS A 2 26.51 45.60 -79.25
C LYS A 2 25.55 46.60 -78.57
N SER A 3 24.25 46.40 -78.36
CA SER A 3 23.13 45.65 -78.97
C SER A 3 21.98 45.76 -77.95
N LEU A 4 20.83 46.34 -78.29
CA LEU A 4 19.48 46.17 -77.70
C LEU A 4 18.51 47.16 -78.40
N PRO A 5 17.17 46.96 -78.44
CA PRO A 5 16.32 45.80 -78.10
C PRO A 5 15.39 45.39 -79.27
N ILE A 6 14.88 44.15 -79.25
CA ILE A 6 13.94 43.64 -80.26
C ILE A 6 12.77 42.91 -79.57
N ILE A 7 11.59 43.49 -79.82
CA ILE A 7 10.28 42.87 -80.11
C ILE A 7 9.38 42.47 -78.93
N LEU A 8 8.45 43.40 -78.71
CA LEU A 8 7.04 43.18 -78.38
C LEU A 8 6.30 42.85 -79.70
N ALA A 9 5.32 41.94 -79.63
CA ALA A 9 4.36 41.52 -80.67
C ALA A 9 4.63 40.15 -81.34
N VAL A 10 4.26 39.08 -80.64
CA VAL A 10 3.52 37.98 -81.29
C VAL A 10 2.15 37.90 -80.63
N LEU A 11 1.16 38.13 -81.49
CA LEU A 11 -0.25 38.24 -81.27
C LEU A 11 -0.87 36.85 -81.09
N ALA A 12 -1.67 36.69 -80.04
CA ALA A 12 -2.87 35.87 -79.93
C ALA A 12 -3.16 34.85 -81.05
N ILE A 13 -2.73 33.58 -80.86
CA ILE A 13 -3.50 32.38 -81.27
C ILE A 13 -3.18 31.29 -80.24
N GLY A 14 -4.12 31.01 -79.35
CA GLY A 14 -3.96 29.96 -78.32
C GLY A 14 -4.98 30.03 -77.19
N THR A 15 -6.21 30.49 -77.47
CA THR A 15 -7.33 30.35 -76.54
C THR A 15 -8.34 29.34 -77.10
N ALA A 16 -8.86 28.51 -76.19
CA ALA A 16 -9.91 27.50 -76.32
C ALA A 16 -9.46 26.10 -76.78
N ILE A 17 -9.26 25.17 -75.82
CA ILE A 17 -10.10 23.98 -75.47
C ILE A 17 -9.67 23.50 -74.04
N PRO A 18 -10.50 22.79 -73.25
CA PRO A 18 -11.66 23.23 -72.47
C PRO A 18 -11.39 23.19 -70.94
N ALA A 19 -12.06 24.07 -70.19
CA ALA A 19 -12.10 24.11 -68.73
C ALA A 19 -12.96 22.98 -68.10
N TRP A 20 -12.75 21.72 -68.52
CA TRP A 20 -13.50 20.53 -68.06
C TRP A 20 -12.60 19.30 -67.87
N ILE A 21 -11.40 19.51 -67.33
CA ILE A 21 -10.73 18.43 -66.59
C ILE A 21 -11.05 18.74 -65.13
N PRO A 22 -11.84 17.93 -64.40
CA PRO A 22 -11.79 18.02 -62.96
C PRO A 22 -10.32 17.80 -62.61
N MET A 23 -9.65 18.84 -62.13
CA MET A 23 -8.49 18.60 -61.30
C MET A 23 -9.05 17.71 -60.21
N SER A 24 -8.78 16.41 -60.31
CA SER A 24 -8.78 15.55 -59.15
C SER A 24 -7.92 16.34 -58.18
N ALA A 25 -8.56 16.99 -57.20
CA ALA A 25 -7.88 17.35 -55.99
C ALA A 25 -7.19 16.04 -55.65
N THR A 26 -5.87 16.03 -55.77
CA THR A 26 -5.08 14.97 -55.15
C THR A 26 -5.52 15.08 -53.71
N GLN A 27 -6.51 14.27 -53.33
CA GLN A 27 -6.72 13.97 -51.94
C GLN A 27 -5.34 13.48 -51.55
N VAL A 28 -4.64 14.29 -50.79
CA VAL A 28 -3.54 13.80 -49.99
C VAL A 28 -4.25 12.75 -49.14
N VAL A 29 -4.23 11.50 -49.62
CA VAL A 29 -4.59 10.35 -48.83
C VAL A 29 -3.55 10.42 -47.74
N GLU A 30 -3.95 11.05 -46.64
CA GLU A 30 -3.17 11.09 -45.42
C GLU A 30 -2.77 9.64 -45.18
N ALA A 31 -1.48 9.36 -45.35
CA ALA A 31 -0.96 8.01 -45.40
C ALA A 31 -1.47 7.30 -44.15
N ASP A 32 -2.20 6.21 -44.34
CA ASP A 32 -2.76 5.47 -43.23
C ASP A 32 -1.61 5.02 -42.32
N LEU A 33 -1.56 5.52 -41.09
CA LEU A 33 -0.47 5.30 -40.15
C LEU A 33 -0.57 3.91 -39.48
N VAL A 34 -1.54 3.09 -39.89
CA VAL A 34 -1.66 1.67 -39.49
C VAL A 34 -0.31 0.96 -39.61
N GLY A 35 0.05 0.21 -38.57
CA GLY A 35 1.32 -0.51 -38.48
C GLY A 35 2.51 0.32 -37.99
N GLN A 36 2.37 1.65 -37.90
CA GLN A 36 3.42 2.52 -37.36
C GLN A 36 3.32 2.69 -35.83
N LEU A 37 4.42 3.07 -35.19
CA LEU A 37 4.47 3.33 -33.75
C LEU A 37 3.68 4.60 -33.39
N LEU A 38 2.79 4.48 -32.40
CA LEU A 38 2.02 5.56 -31.80
C LEU A 38 2.89 6.31 -30.78
N ASN A 39 3.89 7.01 -31.30
CA ASN A 39 4.81 7.85 -30.54
C ASN A 39 5.25 9.06 -31.38
N ARG A 40 5.89 10.04 -30.73
CA ARG A 40 6.31 11.30 -31.39
C ARG A 40 7.60 11.14 -32.20
N THR A 41 8.36 10.06 -31.98
CA THR A 41 9.67 9.85 -32.60
C THR A 41 9.59 9.07 -33.92
N GLY A 42 8.49 8.34 -34.16
CA GLY A 42 8.35 7.39 -35.27
C GLY A 42 9.31 6.20 -35.20
N LYS A 43 10.03 6.05 -34.08
CA LYS A 43 11.09 5.05 -33.86
C LYS A 43 10.87 4.35 -32.53
N GLN A 44 11.48 3.18 -32.35
CA GLN A 44 11.43 2.50 -31.06
C GLN A 44 12.04 3.38 -29.96
N VAL A 45 11.33 3.47 -28.84
CA VAL A 45 11.75 4.12 -27.60
C VAL A 45 12.23 3.05 -26.63
N THR A 46 13.46 3.18 -26.12
CA THR A 46 14.01 2.26 -25.12
C THR A 46 13.66 2.70 -23.70
N ALA A 47 13.79 1.80 -22.72
CA ALA A 47 13.45 2.12 -21.33
C ALA A 47 14.36 3.20 -20.73
N GLU A 48 15.62 3.27 -21.17
CA GLU A 48 16.64 4.20 -20.68
C GLU A 48 16.38 5.63 -21.13
N GLN A 49 15.72 5.80 -22.27
CA GLN A 49 15.32 7.10 -22.79
C GLN A 49 14.20 7.72 -21.95
N VAL A 50 13.38 6.92 -21.26
CA VAL A 50 12.25 7.40 -20.46
C VAL A 50 12.74 7.86 -19.08
N THR A 51 12.53 9.13 -18.78
CA THR A 51 12.89 9.74 -17.48
C THR A 51 11.68 10.36 -16.78
N SER A 52 10.54 10.49 -17.45
CA SER A 52 9.26 10.86 -16.82
C SER A 52 8.12 10.02 -17.40
N VAL A 53 7.24 9.57 -16.50
CA VAL A 53 5.96 8.92 -16.81
C VAL A 53 4.87 9.74 -16.15
N ARG A 54 4.01 10.38 -16.94
CA ARG A 54 2.85 11.12 -16.46
C ARG A 54 1.58 10.43 -16.89
N VAL A 55 0.69 10.20 -15.94
CA VAL A 55 -0.64 9.63 -16.16
C VAL A 55 -1.69 10.64 -15.71
N VAL A 56 -2.69 10.85 -16.56
CA VAL A 56 -3.83 11.71 -16.26
C VAL A 56 -5.11 10.92 -16.46
N THR A 57 -5.97 10.95 -15.46
CA THR A 57 -7.32 10.39 -15.52
C THR A 57 -8.32 11.45 -15.08
N TRP A 58 -9.59 11.26 -15.39
CA TRP A 58 -10.66 12.07 -14.83
C TRP A 58 -11.08 11.52 -13.46
N ASP A 59 -11.35 12.39 -12.50
CA ASP A 59 -11.99 12.05 -11.24
C ASP A 59 -13.42 12.60 -11.24
N ASP A 60 -14.42 11.72 -11.38
CA ASP A 60 -15.83 12.10 -11.40
C ASP A 60 -16.30 12.69 -10.05
N THR A 61 -15.66 12.31 -8.94
CA THR A 61 -16.03 12.82 -7.60
C THR A 61 -15.55 14.25 -7.43
N ALA A 62 -14.31 14.52 -7.85
CA ALA A 62 -13.74 15.87 -7.82
C ALA A 62 -14.17 16.72 -9.03
N SER A 63 -14.77 16.12 -10.06
CA SER A 63 -15.05 16.75 -11.36
C SER A 63 -13.82 17.47 -11.94
N ALA A 64 -12.65 16.81 -11.85
CA ALA A 64 -11.37 17.39 -12.22
C ALA A 64 -10.37 16.33 -12.72
N PRO A 65 -9.34 16.69 -13.53
CA PRO A 65 -8.32 15.76 -13.93
C PRO A 65 -7.37 15.43 -12.76
N LYS A 66 -7.21 14.15 -12.44
CA LYS A 66 -6.20 13.63 -11.51
C LYS A 66 -4.90 13.34 -12.25
N VAL A 67 -3.86 14.12 -11.93
CA VAL A 67 -2.54 14.06 -12.55
C VAL A 67 -1.56 13.40 -11.59
N LEU A 68 -0.86 12.37 -12.07
CA LEU A 68 0.29 11.82 -11.38
C LEU A 68 1.48 11.78 -12.32
N GLU A 69 2.62 12.27 -11.85
CA GLU A 69 3.89 12.20 -12.57
C GLU A 69 4.93 11.51 -11.71
N VAL A 70 5.66 10.59 -12.33
CA VAL A 70 6.81 9.93 -11.75
C VAL A 70 8.03 10.27 -12.58
N LYS A 71 9.03 10.89 -11.94
CA LYS A 71 10.20 11.46 -12.60
C LYS A 71 11.48 10.87 -12.03
N ARG A 72 12.46 10.61 -12.89
CA ARG A 72 13.79 10.16 -12.51
C ARG A 72 14.60 11.36 -12.01
N SER A 73 15.10 11.26 -10.78
CA SER A 73 15.94 12.26 -10.12
C SER A 73 17.06 11.56 -9.35
N GLN A 74 18.31 11.97 -9.58
CA GLN A 74 19.50 11.42 -8.90
C GLN A 74 19.56 9.87 -8.92
N GLY A 75 19.16 9.26 -10.04
CA GLY A 75 19.19 7.81 -10.21
C GLY A 75 17.99 7.05 -9.63
N SER A 76 17.08 7.72 -8.91
CA SER A 76 15.85 7.12 -8.34
C SER A 76 14.59 7.72 -8.97
N TRP A 77 13.46 7.01 -8.89
CA TRP A 77 12.16 7.54 -9.30
C TRP A 77 11.48 8.23 -8.13
N ILE A 78 10.94 9.43 -8.35
CA ILE A 78 10.23 10.24 -7.36
C ILE A 78 8.87 10.69 -7.89
N ILE A 79 7.96 11.04 -6.99
CA ILE A 79 6.63 11.58 -7.28
C ILE A 79 6.63 13.06 -6.87
N PRO A 80 6.84 14.01 -7.81
CA PRO A 80 7.00 15.43 -7.47
C PRO A 80 5.79 16.03 -6.76
N SER A 81 4.57 15.62 -7.13
CA SER A 81 3.33 16.09 -6.49
C SER A 81 3.20 15.66 -5.02
N HIS A 82 4.01 14.70 -4.57
CA HIS A 82 3.97 14.16 -3.21
C HIS A 82 5.30 14.42 -2.50
N TYR A 83 5.75 15.67 -2.51
CA TYR A 83 6.99 16.11 -1.84
C TYR A 83 8.25 15.35 -2.30
N SER A 84 8.26 14.91 -3.56
CA SER A 84 9.32 14.06 -4.12
C SER A 84 9.46 12.71 -3.41
N TYR A 85 8.34 12.15 -2.91
CA TYR A 85 8.32 10.81 -2.31
C TYR A 85 8.86 9.78 -3.31
N PRO A 86 9.67 8.79 -2.88
CA PRO A 86 10.16 7.75 -3.77
C PRO A 86 9.02 6.93 -4.40
N ALA A 87 9.03 6.79 -5.72
CA ALA A 87 8.12 5.87 -6.42
C ALA A 87 8.67 4.44 -6.30
N ASP A 88 8.52 3.85 -5.12
CA ASP A 88 9.12 2.57 -4.71
C ASP A 88 8.15 1.38 -4.81
N GLY A 89 7.02 1.51 -5.52
CA GLY A 89 6.03 0.46 -5.82
C GLY A 89 6.52 -0.66 -6.75
N GLY A 90 7.79 -1.06 -6.64
CA GLY A 90 8.39 -2.17 -7.38
C GLY A 90 8.52 -1.89 -8.89
N THR A 91 7.91 -2.75 -9.71
CA THR A 91 8.05 -2.73 -11.17
C THR A 91 7.08 -1.79 -11.89
N ARG A 92 6.24 -1.05 -11.14
CA ARG A 92 5.15 -0.22 -11.67
C ARG A 92 5.58 0.74 -12.79
N VAL A 93 6.67 1.48 -12.57
CA VAL A 93 7.19 2.45 -13.57
C VAL A 93 7.61 1.72 -14.85
N GLY A 94 8.30 0.59 -14.71
CA GLY A 94 8.73 -0.23 -15.83
C GLY A 94 7.56 -0.85 -16.60
N LYS A 95 6.56 -1.37 -15.90
CA LYS A 95 5.33 -1.93 -16.50
C LYS A 95 4.53 -0.87 -17.24
N THR A 96 4.31 0.30 -16.62
CA THR A 96 3.53 1.39 -17.21
C THR A 96 4.23 1.95 -18.45
N SER A 97 5.51 2.34 -18.32
CA SER A 97 6.27 2.87 -19.45
C SER A 97 6.46 1.84 -20.56
N GLY A 98 6.72 0.57 -20.20
CA GLY A 98 6.90 -0.50 -21.18
C GLY A 98 5.65 -0.89 -21.94
N GLY A 99 4.49 -0.85 -21.28
CA GLY A 99 3.22 -1.15 -21.93
C GLY A 99 2.77 -0.10 -22.95
N VAL A 100 3.34 1.11 -22.91
CA VAL A 100 2.87 2.25 -23.73
C VAL A 100 3.93 2.89 -24.65
N ARG A 101 5.24 2.67 -24.41
CA ARG A 101 6.31 3.39 -25.15
C ARG A 101 6.39 3.07 -26.64
N ASN A 102 5.98 1.87 -27.04
CA ASN A 102 6.13 1.33 -28.40
C ASN A 102 4.84 0.67 -28.90
N VAL A 103 3.71 1.31 -28.62
CA VAL A 103 2.39 0.83 -29.07
C VAL A 103 2.30 0.97 -30.58
N VAL A 104 1.86 -0.08 -31.27
CA VAL A 104 1.66 -0.07 -32.72
C VAL A 104 0.21 0.33 -33.01
N ARG A 105 0.00 1.26 -33.95
CA ARG A 105 -1.32 1.60 -34.46
C ARG A 105 -1.90 0.36 -35.18
N GLY A 106 -2.99 -0.19 -34.65
CA GLY A 106 -3.78 -1.21 -35.35
C GLY A 106 -4.73 -0.56 -36.35
N ARG A 107 -5.95 -1.10 -36.48
CA ARG A 107 -6.96 -0.60 -37.44
C ARG A 107 -7.35 0.85 -37.14
N LEU A 108 -7.38 1.70 -38.17
CA LEU A 108 -8.03 3.01 -38.10
C LEU A 108 -9.54 2.83 -37.87
N VAL A 109 -10.07 3.45 -36.82
CA VAL A 109 -11.48 3.38 -36.42
C VAL A 109 -12.24 4.57 -36.97
N THR A 110 -11.71 5.77 -36.76
CA THR A 110 -12.35 7.01 -37.20
C THR A 110 -11.37 8.17 -37.20
N ARG A 111 -11.70 9.23 -37.94
CA ARG A 111 -11.09 10.57 -37.85
C ARG A 111 -12.10 11.62 -37.36
N ASP A 112 -13.35 11.24 -37.11
CA ASP A 112 -14.39 12.14 -36.63
C ASP A 112 -14.28 12.30 -35.11
N SER A 113 -13.92 13.49 -34.65
CA SER A 113 -13.80 13.82 -33.23
C SER A 113 -15.11 13.68 -32.46
N LYS A 114 -16.27 13.74 -33.15
CA LYS A 114 -17.59 13.52 -32.52
C LYS A 114 -17.75 12.12 -31.93
N GLN A 115 -16.97 11.15 -32.41
CA GLN A 115 -17.01 9.77 -31.91
C GLN A 115 -16.07 9.54 -30.72
N HIS A 116 -15.30 10.54 -30.28
CA HIS A 116 -14.33 10.38 -29.18
C HIS A 116 -15.01 10.01 -27.86
N GLU A 117 -16.17 10.59 -27.56
CA GLU A 117 -16.95 10.29 -26.35
C GLU A 117 -17.41 8.82 -26.31
N ASP A 118 -17.94 8.31 -27.42
CA ASP A 118 -18.38 6.92 -27.54
C ASP A 118 -17.23 5.92 -27.40
N LEU A 119 -16.06 6.26 -27.96
CA LEU A 119 -14.86 5.44 -27.91
C LEU A 119 -14.08 5.60 -26.58
N GLY A 120 -14.45 6.58 -25.76
CA GLY A 120 -13.80 6.87 -24.49
C GLY A 120 -12.41 7.50 -24.63
N VAL A 121 -12.13 8.21 -25.72
CA VAL A 121 -10.82 8.82 -26.01
C VAL A 121 -10.82 10.34 -25.90
N VAL A 122 -11.79 10.93 -25.19
CA VAL A 122 -11.79 12.36 -24.89
C VAL A 122 -10.60 12.68 -23.96
N ASP A 123 -9.93 13.80 -24.18
CA ASP A 123 -8.82 14.22 -23.31
C ASP A 123 -9.34 14.50 -21.89
N PRO A 124 -8.72 13.97 -20.82
CA PRO A 124 -9.01 14.36 -19.45
C PRO A 124 -9.05 15.87 -19.19
N PHE A 125 -8.25 16.65 -19.91
CA PHE A 125 -8.19 18.12 -19.79
C PHE A 125 -9.22 18.85 -20.66
N PHE A 126 -10.09 18.15 -21.39
CA PHE A 126 -11.10 18.79 -22.22
C PHE A 126 -12.02 19.67 -21.36
N GLU A 127 -12.21 20.92 -21.77
CA GLU A 127 -12.77 22.02 -20.96
C GLU A 127 -14.31 21.96 -20.75
N ASP A 128 -14.96 20.85 -21.09
CA ASP A 128 -16.40 20.64 -20.88
C ASP A 128 -16.63 19.68 -19.71
N ASP A 129 -17.09 20.17 -18.56
CA ASP A 129 -17.35 19.37 -17.37
C ASP A 129 -18.39 18.25 -17.59
N LYS A 130 -19.29 18.39 -18.58
CA LYS A 130 -20.35 17.43 -18.88
C LYS A 130 -19.95 16.34 -19.87
N ILE A 131 -18.81 16.51 -20.56
CA ILE A 131 -18.40 15.53 -21.55
C ILE A 131 -18.12 14.18 -20.88
N LYS A 132 -18.63 13.11 -21.47
CA LYS A 132 -18.35 11.75 -21.00
C LYS A 132 -17.24 11.15 -21.83
N GLY A 133 -16.88 9.90 -21.53
CA GLY A 133 -15.92 9.18 -22.35
C GLY A 133 -14.52 9.78 -22.32
N ARG A 134 -14.12 10.38 -21.19
CA ARG A 134 -12.72 10.77 -20.96
C ARG A 134 -11.85 9.51 -20.87
N GLY A 135 -10.79 9.49 -21.67
CA GLY A 135 -9.80 8.43 -21.66
C GLY A 135 -8.75 8.65 -20.57
N LYS A 136 -7.74 7.79 -20.54
CA LYS A 136 -6.53 7.97 -19.73
C LYS A 136 -5.42 8.53 -20.61
N ARG A 137 -4.88 9.71 -20.30
CA ARG A 137 -3.75 10.29 -21.04
C ARG A 137 -2.44 9.85 -20.41
N VAL A 138 -1.52 9.34 -21.21
CA VAL A 138 -0.19 8.92 -20.78
C VAL A 138 0.86 9.67 -21.58
N VAL A 139 1.77 10.32 -20.88
CA VAL A 139 2.87 11.08 -21.45
C VAL A 139 4.19 10.51 -20.97
N LEU A 140 5.07 10.14 -21.90
CA LEU A 140 6.44 9.74 -21.60
C LEU A 140 7.39 10.83 -22.09
N LYS A 141 8.38 11.19 -21.28
CA LYS A 141 9.41 12.17 -21.65
C LYS A 141 10.81 11.64 -21.46
N ASP A 142 11.74 12.26 -22.18
CA ASP A 142 13.18 12.05 -22.05
C ASP A 142 13.86 13.02 -21.06
N ALA A 143 15.17 12.85 -20.88
CA ALA A 143 15.99 13.67 -19.98
C ALA A 143 16.00 15.17 -20.33
N THR A 144 15.64 15.54 -21.55
CA THR A 144 15.55 16.92 -22.03
C THR A 144 14.14 17.52 -21.89
N GLU A 145 13.21 16.79 -21.24
CA GLU A 145 11.77 17.07 -21.22
C GLU A 145 11.08 16.92 -22.59
N GLY A 146 11.78 16.34 -23.58
CA GLY A 146 11.22 16.04 -24.89
C GLY A 146 10.14 14.95 -24.78
N VAL A 147 8.99 15.18 -25.41
CA VAL A 147 7.87 14.23 -25.39
C VAL A 147 8.16 13.07 -26.35
N LEU A 148 8.24 11.86 -25.79
CA LEU A 148 8.44 10.62 -26.54
C LEU A 148 7.09 10.02 -26.96
N VAL A 149 6.13 10.00 -26.04
CA VAL A 149 4.77 9.50 -26.25
C VAL A 149 3.78 10.47 -25.60
N ASP A 150 2.68 10.73 -26.29
CA ASP A 150 1.52 11.44 -25.73
C ASP A 150 0.26 10.82 -26.33
N MET A 151 -0.34 9.90 -25.56
CA MET A 151 -1.42 9.03 -26.04
C MET A 151 -2.59 9.09 -25.09
N ILE A 152 -3.81 9.06 -25.64
CA ILE A 152 -5.04 8.88 -24.89
C ILE A 152 -5.56 7.47 -25.14
N ILE A 153 -5.74 6.73 -24.05
CA ILE A 153 -6.24 5.35 -24.01
C ILE A 153 -7.72 5.39 -23.64
N GLY A 154 -8.57 4.83 -24.48
CA GLY A 154 -10.01 4.77 -24.27
C GLY A 154 -10.53 3.40 -23.86
N LYS A 155 -11.78 3.12 -24.24
CA LYS A 155 -12.47 1.87 -23.89
C LYS A 155 -11.82 0.67 -24.56
N SER A 156 -12.04 -0.51 -23.97
CA SER A 156 -11.76 -1.78 -24.63
C SER A 156 -12.62 -1.93 -25.88
N VAL A 157 -12.04 -2.54 -26.92
CA VAL A 157 -12.76 -2.86 -28.16
C VAL A 157 -13.64 -4.07 -27.90
N PRO A 158 -14.97 -4.00 -28.17
CA PRO A 158 -15.85 -5.16 -28.06
C PRO A 158 -15.35 -6.31 -28.94
N ASP A 159 -15.38 -7.54 -28.41
CA ASP A 159 -14.93 -8.76 -29.09
C ASP A 159 -13.47 -8.74 -29.60
N GLY A 160 -12.67 -7.77 -29.15
CA GLY A 160 -11.25 -7.64 -29.49
C GLY A 160 -10.38 -8.20 -28.38
N ASP A 161 -9.62 -9.26 -28.66
CA ASP A 161 -8.66 -9.87 -27.73
C ASP A 161 -7.65 -8.85 -27.18
N ASN A 162 -7.95 -8.27 -26.01
CA ASN A 162 -7.15 -7.26 -25.31
C ASN A 162 -6.81 -6.01 -26.15
N LEU A 163 -7.72 -5.60 -27.04
CA LEU A 163 -7.60 -4.36 -27.80
C LEU A 163 -8.29 -3.20 -27.10
N VAL A 164 -7.73 -2.01 -27.24
CA VAL A 164 -8.30 -0.74 -26.76
C VAL A 164 -8.33 0.29 -27.87
N PHE A 165 -9.18 1.30 -27.75
CA PHE A 165 -9.11 2.49 -28.58
C PHE A 165 -7.99 3.41 -28.09
N VAL A 166 -7.18 3.91 -29.01
CA VAL A 166 -6.09 4.84 -28.70
C VAL A 166 -6.02 5.95 -29.74
N ARG A 167 -5.56 7.12 -29.33
CA ARG A 167 -5.18 8.20 -30.24
C ARG A 167 -3.99 8.97 -29.70
N ASP A 168 -3.29 9.66 -30.59
CA ASP A 168 -2.36 10.71 -30.16
C ASP A 168 -3.20 11.86 -29.57
N ALA A 169 -2.72 12.48 -28.50
CA ALA A 169 -3.49 13.53 -27.82
C ALA A 169 -3.82 14.72 -28.74
N ASP A 170 -2.96 15.03 -29.71
CA ASP A 170 -3.12 16.15 -30.64
C ASP A 170 -3.77 15.74 -31.98
N ASP A 171 -4.14 14.46 -32.14
CA ASP A 171 -4.74 13.93 -33.36
C ASP A 171 -6.19 13.49 -33.12
N SER A 172 -7.02 13.67 -34.14
CA SER A 172 -8.41 13.21 -34.19
C SER A 172 -8.53 11.73 -34.56
N ALA A 173 -7.53 11.17 -35.26
CA ALA A 173 -7.52 9.79 -35.71
C ALA A 173 -7.43 8.81 -34.53
N VAL A 174 -8.42 7.92 -34.43
CA VAL A 174 -8.50 6.87 -33.42
C VAL A 174 -8.18 5.53 -34.05
N TYR A 175 -7.32 4.76 -33.40
CA TYR A 175 -6.91 3.43 -33.82
C TYR A 175 -7.27 2.41 -32.75
N THR A 176 -7.45 1.15 -33.14
CA THR A 176 -7.35 0.05 -32.17
C THR A 176 -5.88 -0.22 -31.87
N ALA A 177 -5.51 -0.55 -30.64
CA ALA A 177 -4.15 -1.01 -30.33
C ALA A 177 -4.15 -2.06 -29.22
N ARG A 178 -3.10 -2.87 -29.21
CA ARG A 178 -2.81 -3.80 -28.12
C ARG A 178 -1.74 -3.16 -27.24
N LEU A 179 -2.08 -2.91 -25.98
CA LEU A 179 -1.13 -2.40 -24.98
C LEU A 179 -0.42 -3.56 -24.28
N GLY A 180 0.72 -3.29 -23.63
CA GLY A 180 1.48 -4.32 -22.89
C GLY A 180 2.23 -5.32 -23.77
N ALA A 181 1.91 -5.42 -25.05
CA ALA A 181 2.43 -6.43 -25.97
C ALA A 181 3.80 -6.10 -26.60
N TYR A 182 4.64 -5.29 -25.94
CA TYR A 182 5.96 -4.98 -26.51
C TYR A 182 6.89 -6.20 -26.40
N LYS A 183 6.96 -6.95 -27.51
CA LYS A 183 7.91 -8.05 -27.71
C LYS A 183 9.30 -7.46 -27.87
N THR A 184 10.18 -7.63 -26.89
CA THR A 184 11.60 -7.29 -27.03
C THR A 184 12.33 -8.30 -27.91
N ASP A 185 11.92 -9.57 -27.89
CA ASP A 185 12.54 -10.67 -28.64
C ASP A 185 11.46 -11.68 -29.12
N GLU A 186 11.67 -12.37 -30.26
CA GLU A 186 10.73 -13.36 -30.82
C GLU A 186 10.44 -14.56 -29.89
N GLU A 187 11.21 -14.73 -28.82
CA GLU A 187 11.16 -15.87 -27.90
C GLU A 187 10.39 -15.59 -26.59
N ASP A 188 10.03 -14.33 -26.31
CA ASP A 188 9.25 -13.98 -25.12
C ASP A 188 7.75 -14.19 -25.37
N GLN A 189 7.29 -15.42 -25.07
CA GLN A 189 5.87 -15.79 -25.03
C GLN A 189 5.18 -15.34 -23.74
N SER A 190 5.62 -14.25 -23.12
CA SER A 190 4.92 -13.64 -21.98
C SER A 190 3.46 -13.36 -22.36
N ALA A 191 2.55 -14.14 -21.77
CA ALA A 191 1.11 -13.93 -21.83
C ALA A 191 0.65 -12.72 -20.99
N ASP A 192 1.58 -12.02 -20.31
CA ASP A 192 1.27 -10.84 -19.51
C ASP A 192 1.08 -9.63 -20.43
N THR A 193 -0.12 -9.52 -21.01
CA THR A 193 -0.56 -8.34 -21.76
C THR A 193 -1.13 -7.26 -20.83
N SER A 194 -0.84 -7.31 -19.53
CA SER A 194 -1.32 -6.29 -18.61
C SER A 194 -0.58 -4.97 -18.87
N TYR A 195 -1.36 -3.91 -19.03
CA TYR A 195 -0.87 -2.54 -18.95
C TYR A 195 -1.54 -1.91 -17.73
N ASP A 196 -0.75 -1.26 -16.88
CA ASP A 196 -1.24 -0.81 -15.58
C ASP A 196 -1.09 0.71 -15.43
N VAL A 197 -2.02 1.44 -16.02
CA VAL A 197 -2.04 2.91 -16.06
C VAL A 197 -2.92 3.44 -14.92
N SER A 198 -2.29 4.06 -13.92
CA SER A 198 -2.96 4.67 -12.77
C SER A 198 -2.40 6.04 -12.43
N SER A 199 -3.29 6.94 -12.04
CA SER A 199 -3.01 8.27 -11.48
C SER A 199 -3.11 8.31 -9.95
N ARG A 200 -3.39 7.17 -9.28
CA ARG A 200 -3.47 7.10 -7.81
C ARG A 200 -2.08 6.99 -7.22
N PHE A 201 -1.80 7.74 -6.17
CA PHE A 201 -0.48 7.74 -5.53
C PHE A 201 -0.08 6.35 -5.01
N VAL A 202 -1.00 5.67 -4.33
CA VAL A 202 -0.81 4.36 -3.71
C VAL A 202 -0.38 3.26 -4.66
N ASP A 203 -0.66 3.40 -5.95
CA ASP A 203 -0.30 2.42 -6.97
C ASP A 203 1.19 2.48 -7.36
N TRP A 204 1.90 3.54 -6.95
CA TRP A 204 3.29 3.81 -7.32
C TRP A 204 4.26 3.73 -6.15
N VAL A 205 3.76 3.42 -4.95
CA VAL A 205 4.54 3.34 -3.71
C VAL A 205 4.47 1.95 -3.11
N GLU A 206 5.43 1.65 -2.25
CA GLU A 206 5.55 0.39 -1.54
C GLU A 206 4.31 0.11 -0.66
N THR A 207 3.74 -1.08 -0.81
CA THR A 207 2.56 -1.53 -0.04
C THR A 207 2.92 -2.23 1.28
N ASP A 208 4.16 -2.66 1.43
CA ASP A 208 4.75 -3.09 2.69
C ASP A 208 5.71 -1.99 3.20
N LEU A 209 5.12 -0.93 3.76
CA LEU A 209 5.86 0.26 4.17
C LEU A 209 7.04 -0.07 5.09
N LEU A 210 6.79 -0.92 6.09
CA LEU A 210 7.75 -1.24 7.15
C LEU A 210 8.77 -2.31 6.72
N LYS A 211 8.51 -3.06 5.64
CA LYS A 211 9.32 -4.20 5.17
C LYS A 211 9.55 -5.22 6.27
N LEU A 212 8.52 -5.42 7.09
CA LEU A 212 8.53 -6.33 8.22
C LEU A 212 8.09 -7.71 7.77
N LYS A 213 8.74 -8.74 8.32
CA LYS A 213 8.28 -10.12 8.18
C LYS A 213 7.69 -10.55 9.52
N SER A 214 6.48 -11.09 9.50
CA SER A 214 5.80 -11.56 10.71
C SER A 214 6.70 -12.46 11.54
N ASP A 215 7.44 -13.38 10.93
CA ASP A 215 8.39 -14.32 11.58
C ASP A 215 9.59 -13.66 12.27
N ASN A 216 9.92 -12.42 11.91
CA ASN A 216 11.02 -11.68 12.53
C ASN A 216 10.56 -10.89 13.76
N ILE A 217 9.25 -10.67 13.96
CA ILE A 217 8.75 -9.88 15.10
C ILE A 217 8.85 -10.73 16.38
N ARG A 218 9.25 -10.15 17.51
CA ARG A 218 9.42 -10.82 18.81
C ARG A 218 8.62 -10.19 19.93
N ALA A 219 8.40 -8.88 19.84
CA ALA A 219 7.52 -8.19 20.77
C ALA A 219 6.60 -7.21 20.03
N ILE A 220 5.40 -7.06 20.56
CA ILE A 220 4.42 -6.06 20.14
C ILE A 220 3.95 -5.33 21.39
N SER A 221 3.94 -4.01 21.37
CA SER A 221 3.35 -3.18 22.43
C SER A 221 2.30 -2.29 21.81
N VAL A 222 1.06 -2.35 22.31
CA VAL A 222 -0.04 -1.47 21.92
C VAL A 222 -0.34 -0.58 23.11
N SER A 223 0.02 0.70 23.00
CA SER A 223 -0.21 1.73 24.02
C SER A 223 -1.38 2.61 23.58
N ASP A 224 -2.50 2.52 24.29
CA ASP A 224 -3.69 3.33 24.08
C ASP A 224 -3.72 4.46 25.12
N TYR A 225 -3.56 5.69 24.64
CA TYR A 225 -3.61 6.90 25.44
C TYR A 225 -4.10 8.08 24.60
N SER A 226 -4.57 9.14 25.27
CA SER A 226 -4.73 10.49 24.69
C SER A 226 -3.70 11.46 25.25
N VAL A 227 -3.41 12.52 24.51
CA VAL A 227 -2.66 13.67 25.02
C VAL A 227 -3.64 14.82 25.23
N ASN A 228 -3.72 15.31 26.46
CA ASN A 228 -4.48 16.51 26.76
C ASN A 228 -3.65 17.74 26.36
N GLU A 229 -4.01 18.37 25.25
CA GLU A 229 -3.23 19.47 24.66
C GLU A 229 -3.10 20.69 25.56
N GLN A 230 -4.12 20.96 26.41
CA GLN A 230 -4.13 22.13 27.29
C GLN A 230 -3.17 21.97 28.47
N THR A 231 -3.04 20.75 28.98
CA THR A 231 -2.26 20.44 30.20
C THR A 231 -0.96 19.70 29.92
N ALA A 232 -0.75 19.26 28.67
CA ALA A 232 0.31 18.34 28.25
C ALA A 232 0.32 17.02 29.05
N ALA A 233 -0.83 16.64 29.62
CA ALA A 233 -0.99 15.40 30.36
C ALA A 233 -1.24 14.21 29.42
N ILE A 234 -0.73 13.04 29.78
CA ILE A 234 -0.98 11.78 29.06
C ILE A 234 -2.05 11.02 29.83
N GLU A 235 -3.16 10.75 29.16
CA GLU A 235 -4.30 10.00 29.69
C GLU A 235 -4.20 8.55 29.20
N GLU A 236 -3.50 7.71 29.98
CA GLU A 236 -3.35 6.29 29.67
C GLU A 236 -4.68 5.54 29.85
N ARG A 237 -5.11 4.80 28.82
CA ARG A 237 -6.35 4.01 28.84
C ARG A 237 -6.05 2.51 28.93
N SER A 238 -5.18 2.02 28.05
CA SER A 238 -4.78 0.61 28.05
C SER A 238 -3.37 0.39 27.52
N LEU A 239 -2.75 -0.71 27.96
CA LEU A 239 -1.45 -1.14 27.49
C LEU A 239 -1.44 -2.64 27.34
N SER A 240 -1.15 -3.12 26.13
CA SER A 240 -1.08 -4.54 25.80
C SER A 240 0.31 -4.86 25.29
N ARG A 241 0.95 -5.92 25.84
CA ARG A 241 2.27 -6.35 25.42
C ARG A 241 2.23 -7.82 25.07
N PHE A 242 2.73 -8.16 23.91
CA PHE A 242 2.84 -9.53 23.43
C PHE A 242 4.29 -9.84 23.17
N THR A 243 4.77 -10.98 23.65
CA THR A 243 6.13 -11.46 23.40
C THR A 243 6.10 -12.92 22.99
N ARG A 244 7.02 -13.29 22.11
CA ARG A 244 7.28 -14.69 21.78
C ARG A 244 8.77 -14.97 21.78
N ALA A 245 9.14 -16.17 22.21
CA ALA A 245 10.52 -16.63 22.20
C ALA A 245 10.99 -16.95 20.78
N ALA A 246 12.31 -17.04 20.60
CA ALA A 246 12.90 -17.47 19.34
C ALA A 246 12.42 -18.89 18.98
N GLY A 247 11.88 -19.06 17.77
CA GLY A 247 11.35 -20.35 17.29
C GLY A 247 9.98 -20.74 17.87
N ALA A 248 9.41 -19.96 18.79
CA ALA A 248 8.07 -20.21 19.31
C ALA A 248 6.99 -19.63 18.40
N THR A 249 5.89 -20.37 18.27
CA THR A 249 4.67 -19.94 17.55
C THR A 249 3.64 -19.29 18.46
N GLU A 250 3.72 -19.54 19.77
CA GLU A 250 2.80 -19.01 20.78
C GLU A 250 3.24 -17.64 21.29
N TRP A 251 2.26 -16.75 21.44
CA TRP A 251 2.43 -15.43 22.02
C TRP A 251 2.01 -15.44 23.49
N THR A 252 2.80 -14.76 24.32
CA THR A 252 2.53 -14.57 25.74
C THR A 252 2.33 -13.09 26.04
N SER A 253 1.57 -12.78 27.09
CA SER A 253 1.36 -11.40 27.54
C SER A 253 1.40 -11.33 29.06
N PRO A 254 2.17 -10.39 29.66
CA PRO A 254 2.09 -10.11 31.09
C PRO A 254 0.71 -9.67 31.57
N GLN A 255 -0.15 -9.20 30.65
CA GLN A 255 -1.50 -8.71 30.93
C GLN A 255 -2.58 -9.79 30.75
N THR A 256 -2.21 -11.06 30.58
CA THR A 256 -3.16 -12.17 30.40
C THR A 256 -3.92 -12.43 31.72
N PRO A 257 -5.26 -12.37 31.74
CA PRO A 257 -6.05 -12.72 32.91
C PRO A 257 -5.91 -14.21 33.30
N GLU A 258 -6.14 -14.53 34.57
CA GLU A 258 -6.13 -15.92 35.05
C GLU A 258 -7.14 -16.79 34.28
N GLY A 259 -6.73 -18.03 33.92
CA GLY A 259 -7.55 -18.96 33.15
C GLY A 259 -7.72 -18.63 31.66
N LYS A 260 -7.12 -17.54 31.18
CA LYS A 260 -7.11 -17.16 29.76
C LYS A 260 -5.74 -17.34 29.12
N ARG A 261 -5.72 -17.32 27.78
CA ARG A 261 -4.52 -17.23 26.96
C ARG A 261 -4.68 -16.13 25.91
N VAL A 262 -3.57 -15.70 25.32
CA VAL A 262 -3.58 -14.74 24.21
C VAL A 262 -4.35 -15.34 23.02
N LEU A 263 -5.28 -14.57 22.46
CA LEU A 263 -6.02 -14.98 21.27
C LEU A 263 -5.12 -14.85 20.03
N LYS A 264 -4.64 -16.01 19.54
CA LYS A 264 -3.69 -16.09 18.41
C LYS A 264 -4.19 -15.35 17.18
N ASP A 265 -5.46 -15.53 16.81
CA ASP A 265 -6.05 -14.90 15.63
C ASP A 265 -5.97 -13.38 15.66
N THR A 266 -6.12 -12.77 16.84
CA THR A 266 -6.03 -11.30 16.99
C THR A 266 -4.60 -10.82 16.80
N VAL A 267 -3.61 -11.53 17.36
CA VAL A 267 -2.19 -11.19 17.17
C VAL A 267 -1.75 -11.43 15.72
N ASP A 268 -2.21 -12.52 15.10
CA ASP A 268 -1.89 -12.81 13.70
C ASP A 268 -2.50 -11.76 12.76
N LYS A 269 -3.74 -11.31 13.01
CA LYS A 269 -4.34 -10.17 12.28
C LYS A 269 -3.52 -8.89 12.46
N LEU A 270 -3.11 -8.57 13.69
CA LEU A 270 -2.27 -7.42 14.00
C LEU A 270 -0.95 -7.47 13.22
N LEU A 271 -0.30 -8.63 13.19
CA LEU A 271 0.93 -8.85 12.43
C LEU A 271 0.70 -8.69 10.93
N THR A 272 -0.36 -9.31 10.37
CA THR A 272 -0.71 -9.17 8.94
C THR A 272 -0.85 -7.70 8.58
N GLN A 273 -1.61 -6.93 9.35
CA GLN A 273 -1.84 -5.50 9.10
C GLN A 273 -0.55 -4.67 9.19
N ALA A 274 0.32 -4.97 10.16
CA ALA A 274 1.63 -4.33 10.26
C ALA A 274 2.54 -4.62 9.05
N THR A 275 2.44 -5.82 8.46
CA THR A 275 3.22 -6.24 7.28
C THR A 275 2.57 -5.89 5.93
N SER A 276 1.31 -5.46 5.93
CA SER A 276 0.56 -5.08 4.72
C SER A 276 0.05 -3.64 4.79
N LEU A 277 0.79 -2.78 5.49
CA LEU A 277 0.36 -1.42 5.77
C LEU A 277 0.38 -0.57 4.50
N ARG A 278 -0.82 -0.35 3.95
CA ARG A 278 -1.03 0.53 2.80
C ARG A 278 -1.16 1.98 3.26
N LEU A 279 -0.47 2.85 2.53
CA LEU A 279 -0.63 4.29 2.64
C LEU A 279 -1.93 4.73 1.94
N SER A 280 -2.43 5.88 2.32
CA SER A 280 -3.48 6.62 1.61
C SER A 280 -2.98 8.00 1.16
N GLY A 281 -1.80 8.40 1.63
CA GLY A 281 -1.19 9.69 1.34
C GLY A 281 0.10 9.88 2.12
N VAL A 282 0.81 10.96 1.81
CA VAL A 282 2.07 11.31 2.45
C VAL A 282 2.20 12.84 2.58
N ARG A 283 2.84 13.28 3.65
CA ARG A 283 3.19 14.68 3.91
C ARG A 283 4.66 14.78 4.27
N LYS A 284 5.31 15.87 3.90
CA LYS A 284 6.70 16.12 4.32
C LYS A 284 6.74 16.36 5.82
N PHE A 285 7.70 15.74 6.50
CA PHE A 285 7.94 16.01 7.91
C PHE A 285 8.33 17.48 8.10
N SER A 286 7.64 18.17 9.01
CA SER A 286 8.02 19.47 9.52
C SER A 286 7.67 19.55 11.00
N LEU A 287 8.49 20.27 11.78
CA LEU A 287 8.25 20.42 13.21
C LEU A 287 7.02 21.28 13.50
N GLU A 288 6.73 22.25 12.63
CA GLU A 288 5.54 23.11 12.70
C GLU A 288 4.24 22.31 12.54
N TRP A 289 4.23 21.37 11.60
CA TRP A 289 3.05 20.53 11.34
C TRP A 289 2.90 19.38 12.33
N LEU A 290 3.93 19.10 13.13
CA LEU A 290 3.97 17.94 14.01
C LEU A 290 2.84 17.99 15.05
N THR A 291 2.63 19.13 15.71
CA THR A 291 1.52 19.33 16.65
C THR A 291 0.16 19.42 15.97
N GLN A 292 0.07 20.05 14.80
CA GLN A 292 -1.17 20.13 14.02
C GLN A 292 -1.63 18.76 13.51
N ALA A 293 -0.69 17.86 13.23
CA ALA A 293 -0.96 16.47 12.89
C ALA A 293 -1.22 15.59 14.13
N GLY A 294 -1.26 16.15 15.35
CA GLY A 294 -1.55 15.42 16.58
C GLY A 294 -0.35 14.71 17.20
N PHE A 295 0.87 15.19 16.98
CA PHE A 295 2.06 14.67 17.64
C PHE A 295 2.63 15.73 18.60
N PHE A 296 2.93 15.34 19.83
CA PHE A 296 3.30 16.25 20.90
C PHE A 296 4.72 15.99 21.39
N PRO A 297 5.70 16.84 21.04
CA PRO A 297 7.05 16.75 21.55
C PRO A 297 7.11 17.45 22.92
N SER A 298 7.65 16.77 23.94
CA SER A 298 7.83 17.34 25.28
C SER A 298 9.29 17.32 25.73
N GLU A 299 9.76 18.45 26.27
CA GLU A 299 11.07 18.57 26.92
C GLU A 299 11.01 18.26 28.44
N SER A 300 9.83 17.86 28.95
CA SER A 300 9.65 17.60 30.39
C SER A 300 10.60 16.49 30.88
N PRO A 301 11.44 16.74 31.90
CA PRO A 301 12.33 15.72 32.47
C PRO A 301 11.58 14.48 32.96
N GLN A 302 10.35 14.64 33.44
CA GLN A 302 9.52 13.53 33.90
C GLN A 302 9.10 12.61 32.75
N LEU A 303 8.70 13.18 31.61
CA LEU A 303 8.32 12.42 30.43
C LEU A 303 9.55 11.84 29.71
N LEU A 304 10.69 12.54 29.71
CA LEU A 304 11.96 12.00 29.21
C LEU A 304 12.52 10.89 30.09
N GLY A 305 12.22 10.90 31.39
CA GLY A 305 12.63 9.87 32.35
C GLY A 305 11.84 8.57 32.23
N ARG A 306 10.64 8.60 31.61
CA ARG A 306 9.78 7.43 31.43
C ARG A 306 10.47 6.36 30.56
N PRO A 307 10.53 5.09 30.98
CA PRO A 307 11.20 4.02 30.24
C PRO A 307 10.50 3.69 28.91
N ASP A 308 9.20 3.97 28.83
CA ASP A 308 8.34 3.77 27.66
C ASP A 308 8.27 5.00 26.74
N SER A 309 8.88 6.13 27.11
CA SER A 309 8.89 7.34 26.27
C SER A 309 9.68 7.10 24.97
N LEU A 310 9.10 7.50 23.82
CA LEU A 310 9.85 7.54 22.57
C LEU A 310 10.69 8.81 22.56
N LYS A 311 12.01 8.67 22.54
CA LYS A 311 12.94 9.79 22.55
C LYS A 311 13.39 10.08 21.12
N VAL A 312 13.14 11.29 20.67
CA VAL A 312 13.49 11.74 19.31
C VAL A 312 14.32 13.01 19.41
N ALA A 313 15.30 13.15 18.53
CA ALA A 313 16.13 14.35 18.46
C ALA A 313 15.65 15.26 17.33
N PHE A 314 15.27 16.49 17.66
CA PHE A 314 14.98 17.56 16.70
C PHE A 314 15.89 18.74 16.99
N ASN A 315 16.56 19.29 15.96
CA ASN A 315 17.42 20.47 16.09
C ASN A 315 18.42 20.38 17.28
N ASN A 316 19.08 19.22 17.43
CA ASN A 316 20.02 18.91 18.52
C ASN A 316 19.42 18.90 19.95
N LYS A 317 18.08 18.93 20.09
CA LYS A 317 17.38 18.74 21.36
C LYS A 317 16.62 17.42 21.37
N ILE A 318 16.52 16.78 22.53
CA ILE A 318 15.81 15.51 22.71
C ILE A 318 14.42 15.81 23.27
N TYR A 319 13.41 15.23 22.64
CA TYR A 319 12.01 15.32 23.02
C TYR A 319 11.48 13.92 23.33
N ALA A 320 10.60 13.82 24.32
CA ALA A 320 9.68 12.70 24.45
C ALA A 320 8.50 12.96 23.51
N LEU A 321 8.32 12.10 22.51
CA LEU A 321 7.29 12.26 21.49
C LEU A 321 6.11 11.33 21.75
N PHE A 322 4.91 11.90 21.68
CA PHE A 322 3.65 11.21 21.86
C PHE A 322 2.71 11.50 20.70
N GLY A 323 1.93 10.51 20.27
CA GLY A 323 0.83 10.71 19.33
C GLY A 323 -0.47 10.87 20.10
N ASN A 324 -1.39 11.72 19.65
CA ASN A 324 -2.65 11.92 20.38
C ASN A 324 -3.47 10.63 20.52
N GLU A 325 -3.23 9.67 19.64
CA GLU A 325 -4.05 8.47 19.49
C GLU A 325 -3.22 7.22 19.71
N GLY A 326 -2.32 7.30 20.69
CA GLY A 326 -1.53 6.18 21.14
C GLY A 326 -0.34 5.85 20.25
N ARG A 327 0.26 4.68 20.53
CA ARG A 327 1.46 4.17 19.87
C ARG A 327 1.43 2.65 19.77
N VAL A 328 1.95 2.11 18.67
CA VAL A 328 2.22 0.67 18.52
C VAL A 328 3.70 0.46 18.25
N ASP A 329 4.33 -0.40 19.03
CA ASP A 329 5.74 -0.76 18.89
C ASP A 329 5.89 -2.21 18.42
N PHE A 330 6.66 -2.44 17.36
CA PHE A 330 7.08 -3.76 16.91
C PHE A 330 8.59 -3.91 17.12
N THR A 331 9.01 -4.91 17.88
CA THR A 331 10.42 -5.26 18.06
C THR A 331 10.74 -6.52 17.29
N THR A 332 11.80 -6.49 16.50
CA THR A 332 12.27 -7.61 15.68
C THR A 332 13.42 -8.36 16.35
N LYS A 333 13.68 -9.59 15.90
CA LYS A 333 14.81 -10.43 16.33
C LYS A 333 16.19 -9.79 16.10
N ASP A 334 16.25 -8.82 15.19
CA ASP A 334 17.44 -8.08 14.80
C ASP A 334 17.68 -6.84 15.70
N GLY A 335 16.89 -6.69 16.77
CA GLY A 335 16.95 -5.52 17.65
C GLY A 335 16.32 -4.24 17.07
N LEU A 336 15.70 -4.27 15.88
CA LEU A 336 14.98 -3.08 15.38
C LEU A 336 13.65 -2.94 16.11
N ARG A 337 13.39 -1.77 16.70
CA ARG A 337 12.11 -1.35 17.26
C ARG A 337 11.48 -0.30 16.35
N TYR A 338 10.38 -0.66 15.71
CA TYR A 338 9.51 0.24 14.95
C TYR A 338 8.43 0.79 15.89
N SER A 339 8.34 2.10 16.02
CA SER A 339 7.38 2.81 16.85
C SER A 339 6.45 3.61 15.93
N LEU A 340 5.20 3.19 15.83
CA LEU A 340 4.15 3.83 15.02
C LEU A 340 3.32 4.70 15.96
N LEU A 341 3.42 6.02 15.81
CA LEU A 341 2.61 6.97 16.57
C LEU A 341 1.44 7.39 15.71
N PHE A 342 0.26 7.51 16.31
CA PHE A 342 -0.94 7.94 15.62
C PHE A 342 -1.37 9.32 16.10
N GLY A 343 -1.68 10.18 15.14
CA GLY A 343 -2.06 11.56 15.37
C GLY A 343 -3.54 11.83 15.09
N GLU A 344 -3.83 13.07 14.73
CA GLU A 344 -5.17 13.53 14.39
C GLU A 344 -5.69 12.92 13.09
N ILE A 345 -7.02 13.03 12.95
CA ILE A 345 -7.72 12.77 11.69
C ILE A 345 -7.14 13.68 10.59
N SER A 346 -6.76 13.07 9.47
CA SER A 346 -6.43 13.75 8.24
C SER A 346 -7.72 14.07 7.47
N GLY A 347 -7.88 15.33 7.07
CA GLY A 347 -8.94 15.74 6.14
C GLY A 347 -8.68 15.30 4.69
N GLU A 348 -7.60 14.57 4.43
CA GLU A 348 -7.14 14.19 3.10
C GLU A 348 -7.58 12.75 2.76
N ASP A 349 -8.61 12.65 1.93
CA ASP A 349 -9.01 11.41 1.24
C ASP A 349 -8.47 11.43 -0.20
N GLU A 350 -7.15 11.46 -0.37
CA GLU A 350 -6.51 11.56 -1.70
C GLU A 350 -6.77 10.33 -2.59
N ASP A 351 -7.12 9.16 -2.01
CA ASP A 351 -7.23 7.88 -2.73
C ASP A 351 -8.57 7.13 -2.58
N LYS A 352 -9.65 7.86 -2.28
CA LYS A 352 -11.00 7.29 -2.40
C LYS A 352 -11.21 6.82 -3.86
N PRO A 353 -11.57 5.54 -4.10
CA PRO A 353 -11.76 5.04 -5.46
C PRO A 353 -12.90 5.80 -6.15
N SER A 354 -12.59 6.47 -7.25
CA SER A 354 -13.57 7.04 -8.16
C SER A 354 -14.02 5.96 -9.14
N GLY A 355 -15.28 5.52 -9.00
CA GLY A 355 -16.00 4.79 -10.05
C GLY A 355 -16.05 3.26 -9.93
N GLU A 356 -16.94 2.77 -9.08
CA GLU A 356 -17.89 1.70 -9.45
C GLU A 356 -19.16 1.95 -8.62
N ALA A 357 -20.35 1.77 -9.21
CA ALA A 357 -21.62 2.13 -8.59
C ALA A 357 -21.91 1.26 -7.35
N ALA A 358 -21.34 1.62 -6.21
CA ALA A 358 -21.72 1.09 -4.92
C ALA A 358 -22.86 1.95 -4.37
N GLN A 359 -24.10 1.48 -4.54
CA GLN A 359 -25.11 1.65 -3.50
C GLN A 359 -24.65 0.86 -2.27
N ALA A 360 -23.63 1.36 -1.58
CA ALA A 360 -23.32 0.97 -0.23
C ALA A 360 -23.83 2.09 0.66
N LYS A 361 -24.67 1.71 1.62
CA LYS A 361 -25.18 2.58 2.68
C LYS A 361 -24.04 3.46 3.19
N GLN A 362 -24.36 4.73 3.41
CA GLN A 362 -23.57 5.69 4.17
C GLN A 362 -23.30 5.10 5.56
N GLN A 363 -22.25 4.30 5.64
CA GLN A 363 -21.75 3.67 6.84
C GLN A 363 -20.54 4.50 7.21
N ASP A 364 -20.76 5.39 8.18
CA ASP A 364 -19.79 6.19 8.94
C ASP A 364 -18.33 5.94 8.50
N THR A 365 -17.92 6.60 7.41
CA THR A 365 -16.60 6.37 6.80
C THR A 365 -15.58 7.00 7.73
N GLY A 366 -14.96 6.17 8.57
CA GLY A 366 -13.92 6.59 9.49
C GLY A 366 -12.84 7.38 8.75
N HIS A 367 -12.43 8.48 9.34
CA HIS A 367 -11.52 9.41 8.68
C HIS A 367 -10.08 8.87 8.70
N ASN A 368 -9.36 9.03 7.59
CA ASN A 368 -7.93 8.71 7.51
C ASN A 368 -7.16 9.44 8.62
N ARG A 369 -6.01 8.91 9.02
CA ARG A 369 -5.27 9.42 10.18
C ARG A 369 -3.79 9.58 9.89
N TYR A 370 -3.19 10.60 10.50
CA TYR A 370 -1.74 10.77 10.43
C TYR A 370 -1.01 9.71 11.26
N MET A 371 0.08 9.21 10.71
CA MET A 371 0.98 8.26 11.35
C MET A 371 2.43 8.73 11.15
N SER A 372 3.22 8.67 12.22
CA SER A 372 4.68 8.82 12.13
C SER A 372 5.37 7.52 12.54
N VAL A 373 6.47 7.19 11.88
CA VAL A 373 7.23 5.96 12.11
C VAL A 373 8.62 6.33 12.59
N TYR A 374 9.03 5.74 13.71
CA TYR A 374 10.38 5.86 14.24
C TYR A 374 11.00 4.48 14.40
N VAL A 375 12.28 4.35 14.03
CA VAL A 375 13.03 3.11 14.08
C VAL A 375 14.26 3.33 14.95
N ALA A 376 14.37 2.55 16.01
CA ALA A 376 15.52 2.53 16.91
C ALA A 376 16.16 1.14 16.94
N TYR A 377 17.45 1.08 17.24
CA TYR A 377 18.14 -0.17 17.51
C TYR A 377 18.23 -0.39 19.02
N ASP A 378 17.77 -1.56 19.46
CA ASP A 378 17.83 -2.05 20.83
C ASP A 378 18.70 -3.32 20.89
N PRO A 379 19.96 -3.23 21.35
CA PRO A 379 20.85 -4.39 21.42
C PRO A 379 20.39 -5.44 22.43
N ALA A 380 19.52 -5.09 23.39
CA ALA A 380 18.96 -6.06 24.34
C ALA A 380 17.85 -6.91 23.71
N ALA A 381 17.38 -6.57 22.51
CA ALA A 381 16.41 -7.32 21.74
C ALA A 381 17.01 -8.00 20.49
N ASP A 382 18.29 -7.76 20.19
CA ASP A 382 19.01 -8.39 19.08
C ASP A 382 19.50 -9.79 19.51
N GLU A 383 18.93 -10.84 18.91
CA GLU A 383 19.27 -12.23 19.24
C GLU A 383 20.76 -12.56 19.02
N ASP A 384 21.39 -11.98 18.00
CA ASP A 384 22.80 -12.22 17.70
C ASP A 384 23.69 -11.44 18.68
N ALA A 385 23.30 -10.23 19.05
CA ALA A 385 24.00 -9.47 20.09
C ALA A 385 23.88 -10.14 21.47
N ILE A 386 22.72 -10.69 21.80
CA ILE A 386 22.49 -11.44 23.05
C ILE A 386 23.36 -12.70 23.08
N LYS A 387 23.40 -13.49 21.99
CA LYS A 387 24.25 -14.68 21.89
C LYS A 387 25.73 -14.33 22.01
N ALA A 388 26.19 -13.32 21.28
CA ALA A 388 27.58 -12.88 21.32
C ALA A 388 27.99 -12.44 22.74
N LYS A 389 27.11 -11.72 23.45
CA LYS A 389 27.34 -11.34 24.84
C LYS A 389 27.39 -12.55 25.77
N ALA A 390 26.47 -13.51 25.62
CA ALA A 390 26.46 -14.72 26.43
C ALA A 390 27.72 -15.58 26.22
N GLU A 391 28.20 -15.70 24.98
CA GLU A 391 29.47 -16.39 24.66
C GLU A 391 30.69 -15.66 25.25
N ALA A 392 30.71 -14.33 25.21
CA ALA A 392 31.77 -13.52 25.82
C ALA A 392 31.78 -13.67 27.36
N ASP A 393 30.60 -13.63 27.99
CA ASP A 393 30.44 -13.81 29.43
C ASP A 393 30.84 -15.24 29.85
N ALA A 394 30.51 -16.26 29.05
CA ALA A 394 30.94 -17.64 29.28
C ALA A 394 32.46 -17.82 29.17
N LYS A 395 33.09 -17.25 28.13
CA LYS A 395 34.55 -17.26 27.98
C LYS A 395 35.25 -16.54 29.12
N LYS A 396 34.71 -15.41 29.57
CA LYS A 396 35.23 -14.66 30.72
C LYS A 396 35.12 -15.48 32.01
N ALA A 397 33.98 -16.13 32.25
CA ALA A 397 33.78 -16.98 33.42
C ALA A 397 34.70 -18.22 33.41
N GLU A 398 35.01 -18.77 32.23
CA GLU A 398 35.97 -19.88 32.08
C GLU A 398 37.41 -19.42 32.32
N ALA A 399 37.79 -18.23 31.81
CA ALA A 399 39.09 -17.62 32.07
C ALA A 399 39.30 -17.28 33.55
N ASP A 400 38.27 -16.72 34.21
CA ASP A 400 38.30 -16.40 35.64
C ASP A 400 38.44 -17.68 36.51
N LYS A 401 37.79 -18.79 36.10
CA LYS A 401 37.96 -20.10 36.76
C LYS A 401 39.34 -20.71 36.52
N ALA A 402 39.91 -20.57 35.32
CA ALA A 402 41.25 -21.06 35.00
C ALA A 402 42.35 -20.28 35.74
N ALA A 403 42.19 -18.97 35.88
CA ALA A 403 43.09 -18.10 36.65
C ALA A 403 43.03 -18.37 38.16
N ALA A 404 41.87 -18.80 38.67
CA ALA A 404 41.72 -19.22 40.07
C ALA A 404 42.34 -20.59 40.38
N ALA A 405 42.54 -21.46 39.37
CA ALA A 405 43.08 -22.81 39.53
C ALA A 405 44.61 -22.89 39.42
N ASP A 406 45.26 -21.96 38.69
CA ASP A 406 46.72 -21.87 38.62
C ASP A 406 47.17 -20.38 38.48
N PRO A 407 47.72 -19.77 39.54
CA PRO A 407 48.11 -18.36 39.54
C PRO A 407 49.30 -18.05 38.62
N THR A 408 50.01 -19.06 38.08
CA THR A 408 51.10 -18.82 37.11
C THR A 408 50.61 -18.55 35.68
N LYS A 409 49.34 -18.84 35.36
CA LYS A 409 48.68 -18.45 34.09
C LYS A 409 48.15 -17.02 34.07
N ALA A 410 48.19 -16.31 35.21
CA ALA A 410 47.73 -14.91 35.31
C ALA A 410 48.58 -13.90 34.51
N ALA A 411 49.73 -14.32 33.96
CA ALA A 411 50.61 -13.47 33.16
C ALA A 411 50.25 -13.39 31.66
N GLU A 412 49.39 -14.27 31.13
CA GLU A 412 48.74 -14.06 29.83
C GLU A 412 47.35 -13.46 30.06
N LYS A 413 47.34 -12.25 30.63
CA LYS A 413 46.19 -11.35 30.49
C LYS A 413 45.97 -11.20 28.98
N PRO A 414 44.82 -11.59 28.39
CA PRO A 414 44.51 -11.14 27.05
C PRO A 414 44.52 -9.62 27.16
N ALA A 415 45.51 -9.00 26.52
CA ALA A 415 45.54 -7.57 26.39
C ALA A 415 44.15 -7.16 25.91
N ASP A 416 43.51 -6.35 26.75
CA ASP A 416 42.35 -5.54 26.43
C ASP A 416 42.69 -4.86 25.10
N LYS A 417 42.28 -5.48 23.98
CA LYS A 417 42.23 -4.84 22.67
C LYS A 417 40.82 -4.26 22.60
N PRO A 418 40.65 -2.96 22.80
CA PRO A 418 39.33 -2.33 22.74
C PRO A 418 38.76 -2.25 21.32
N ASP A 419 39.43 -2.83 20.32
CA ASP A 419 39.24 -2.45 18.92
C ASP A 419 38.43 -3.44 18.05
N GLU A 420 37.79 -4.46 18.63
CA GLU A 420 36.93 -5.38 17.85
C GLU A 420 35.45 -5.42 18.27
N VAL A 421 35.01 -4.50 19.14
CA VAL A 421 33.59 -4.32 19.51
C VAL A 421 32.88 -3.27 18.62
N ALA A 422 33.58 -2.63 17.69
CA ALA A 422 33.02 -1.58 16.84
C ALA A 422 32.85 -1.97 15.37
N LYS A 423 32.64 -3.25 15.05
CA LYS A 423 31.91 -3.57 13.82
C LYS A 423 30.45 -3.21 14.08
N VAL A 424 30.06 -1.99 13.72
CA VAL A 424 28.68 -1.49 13.80
C VAL A 424 27.73 -2.65 13.47
N ALA A 425 26.98 -3.11 14.47
CA ALA A 425 26.15 -4.30 14.32
C ALA A 425 25.26 -4.09 13.08
N PRO A 426 25.08 -5.09 12.20
CA PRO A 426 24.24 -4.96 11.02
C PRO A 426 22.84 -4.40 11.34
N GLY A 427 22.32 -4.66 12.54
CA GLY A 427 21.08 -4.08 13.07
C GLY A 427 21.11 -2.55 13.22
N GLN A 428 22.20 -1.97 13.73
CA GLN A 428 22.34 -0.52 13.93
C GLN A 428 22.35 0.24 12.60
N THR A 429 23.09 -0.24 11.61
CA THR A 429 23.11 0.35 10.25
C THR A 429 21.74 0.26 9.59
N ARG A 430 21.04 -0.88 9.74
CA ARG A 430 19.67 -1.05 9.23
C ARG A 430 18.69 -0.09 9.90
N ALA A 431 18.74 0.05 11.22
CA ALA A 431 17.90 0.98 11.97
C ALA A 431 18.15 2.43 11.51
N ALA A 432 19.42 2.85 11.37
CA ALA A 432 19.76 4.19 10.90
C ALA A 432 19.23 4.47 9.49
N LYS A 433 19.36 3.51 8.56
CA LYS A 433 18.83 3.62 7.20
C LYS A 433 17.31 3.69 7.18
N ALA A 434 16.63 2.85 7.96
CA ALA A 434 15.18 2.85 8.08
C ALA A 434 14.70 4.18 8.69
N GLN A 435 15.32 4.63 9.78
CA GLN A 435 15.00 5.88 10.42
C GLN A 435 15.18 7.08 9.48
N ALA A 436 16.26 7.11 8.69
CA ALA A 436 16.48 8.18 7.70
C ALA A 436 15.41 8.23 6.60
N ARG A 437 14.82 7.08 6.23
CA ARG A 437 13.67 7.02 5.32
C ARG A 437 12.41 7.58 5.97
N PHE A 438 12.10 7.13 7.18
CA PHE A 438 10.86 7.49 7.86
C PHE A 438 10.86 8.92 8.43
N SER A 439 12.01 9.47 8.80
CA SER A 439 12.10 10.82 9.37
C SER A 439 11.81 11.95 8.38
N GLN A 440 11.64 11.63 7.09
CA GLN A 440 11.37 12.62 6.05
C GLN A 440 9.88 12.89 5.86
N PHE A 441 9.00 12.01 6.37
CA PHE A 441 7.58 12.04 6.03
C PHE A 441 6.67 11.75 7.24
N PHE A 442 5.48 12.34 7.19
CA PHE A 442 4.29 11.83 7.87
C PHE A 442 3.49 11.03 6.86
N TYR A 443 2.88 9.95 7.33
CA TYR A 443 2.09 9.03 6.54
C TYR A 443 0.62 9.23 6.84
N VAL A 444 -0.23 9.03 5.84
CA VAL A 444 -1.68 8.95 6.02
C VAL A 444 -2.10 7.50 5.85
N ILE A 445 -2.83 6.96 6.81
CA ILE A 445 -3.36 5.60 6.77
C ILE A 445 -4.89 5.61 6.90
N SER A 446 -5.55 4.57 6.40
CA SER A 446 -6.98 4.41 6.57
C SER A 446 -7.38 4.17 8.03
N ASP A 447 -8.60 4.56 8.38
CA ASP A 447 -9.18 4.26 9.70
C ASP A 447 -9.25 2.75 9.98
N GLU A 448 -9.46 1.93 8.94
CA GLU A 448 -9.43 0.48 9.06
C GLU A 448 -8.05 -0.03 9.52
N ASN A 449 -6.96 0.45 8.90
CA ASN A 449 -5.60 0.10 9.30
C ASN A 449 -5.33 0.56 10.74
N PHE A 450 -5.75 1.78 11.09
CA PHE A 450 -5.61 2.32 12.44
C PHE A 450 -6.31 1.45 13.49
N LYS A 451 -7.59 1.10 13.28
CA LYS A 451 -8.38 0.26 14.19
C LYS A 451 -7.81 -1.16 14.30
N ALA A 452 -7.36 -1.72 13.19
CA ALA A 452 -6.82 -3.07 13.16
C ALA A 452 -5.46 -3.18 13.86
N LEU A 453 -4.66 -2.11 13.86
CA LEU A 453 -3.41 -2.02 14.63
C LEU A 453 -3.64 -1.86 16.14
N ARG A 454 -4.87 -1.56 16.56
CA ARG A 454 -5.24 -1.26 17.96
C ARG A 454 -6.50 -2.03 18.39
N PRO A 455 -6.44 -3.38 18.41
CA PRO A 455 -7.58 -4.18 18.85
C PRO A 455 -7.94 -3.87 20.31
N ALA A 456 -9.24 -3.84 20.60
CA ALA A 456 -9.77 -3.62 21.94
C ALA A 456 -9.36 -4.76 22.91
N LEU A 457 -9.17 -4.41 24.18
CA LEU A 457 -8.67 -5.33 25.22
C LEU A 457 -9.47 -6.63 25.36
N ASP A 458 -10.78 -6.55 25.20
CA ASP A 458 -11.72 -7.68 25.28
C ASP A 458 -11.51 -8.71 24.16
N LYS A 459 -10.89 -8.31 23.05
CA LYS A 459 -10.59 -9.16 21.89
C LYS A 459 -9.18 -9.75 21.92
N LEU A 460 -8.40 -9.51 22.97
CA LEU A 460 -7.00 -9.95 23.06
C LEU A 460 -6.83 -11.32 23.72
N PHE A 461 -7.82 -11.80 24.47
CA PHE A 461 -7.70 -12.99 25.32
C PHE A 461 -8.88 -13.94 25.16
N GLU A 462 -8.60 -15.25 25.11
CA GLU A 462 -9.60 -16.31 25.07
C GLU A 462 -9.44 -17.28 26.25
N ALA A 463 -10.48 -18.06 26.55
CA ALA A 463 -10.37 -19.10 27.58
C ALA A 463 -9.31 -20.13 27.18
N LYS A 464 -8.49 -20.57 28.15
CA LYS A 464 -7.56 -21.66 27.90
C LYS A 464 -8.37 -22.93 27.54
N PRO A 465 -8.01 -23.68 26.47
CA PRO A 465 -8.63 -24.96 26.21
C PRO A 465 -8.49 -25.84 27.46
N ALA A 466 -9.57 -26.52 27.86
CA ALA A 466 -9.47 -27.53 28.89
C ALA A 466 -8.44 -28.57 28.44
N ASP A 467 -7.50 -28.92 29.32
CA ASP A 467 -6.56 -30.00 29.05
C ASP A 467 -7.37 -31.23 28.60
N PRO A 468 -6.97 -31.94 27.53
CA PRO A 468 -7.67 -33.13 27.12
C PRO A 468 -7.67 -34.09 28.30
N VAL A 469 -8.84 -34.20 28.93
CA VAL A 469 -9.08 -35.19 29.98
C VAL A 469 -8.78 -36.53 29.32
N PRO A 470 -7.78 -37.30 29.80
CA PRO A 470 -7.57 -38.63 29.27
C PRO A 470 -8.89 -39.37 29.46
N ALA A 471 -9.45 -39.89 28.36
CA ALA A 471 -10.67 -40.66 28.41
C ALA A 471 -10.51 -41.77 29.47
N PRO A 472 -11.41 -41.90 30.45
CA PRO A 472 -11.34 -42.98 31.41
C PRO A 472 -11.58 -44.29 30.65
N GLY A 473 -10.50 -45.01 30.33
CA GLY A 473 -10.59 -46.29 29.64
C GLY A 473 -9.45 -46.69 28.70
N ALA A 474 -8.35 -45.94 28.62
CA ALA A 474 -7.15 -46.46 27.94
C ALA A 474 -6.38 -47.39 28.90
N ALA A 475 -6.87 -48.62 29.01
CA ALA A 475 -6.10 -49.72 29.59
C ALA A 475 -4.87 -50.00 28.71
N GLU A 476 -3.72 -50.23 29.35
CA GLU A 476 -2.49 -50.73 28.71
C GLU A 476 -2.76 -52.01 27.89
N PRO A 477 -2.03 -52.23 26.78
CA PRO A 477 -2.21 -53.45 26.00
C PRO A 477 -1.49 -54.61 26.68
N ALA A 478 -2.23 -55.66 27.03
CA ALA A 478 -1.68 -57.00 27.29
C ALA A 478 -1.74 -57.84 25.99
N PRO A 479 -0.77 -58.75 25.76
CA PRO A 479 -0.50 -59.35 24.46
C PRO A 479 -1.35 -60.60 24.18
N ASP A 480 -1.56 -60.84 22.88
CA ASP A 480 -1.91 -62.10 22.19
C ASP A 480 -3.14 -62.92 22.65
N ALA A 481 -4.21 -62.89 21.83
CA ALA A 481 -5.04 -64.06 21.54
C ALA A 481 -5.82 -63.92 20.21
N PHE A 482 -5.77 -64.99 19.42
CA PHE A 482 -6.25 -65.21 18.05
C PHE A 482 -7.77 -65.01 17.80
N PRO A 483 -8.20 -64.89 16.52
CA PRO A 483 -9.58 -64.54 16.17
C PRO A 483 -10.51 -65.76 16.15
N VAL A 484 -11.75 -65.59 16.62
CA VAL A 484 -12.82 -66.60 16.47
C VAL A 484 -14.04 -65.97 15.79
N LEU A 485 -14.48 -66.62 14.72
CA LEU A 485 -15.63 -66.31 13.85
C LEU A 485 -17.00 -66.60 14.52
N PRO A 486 -18.12 -66.04 14.00
CA PRO A 486 -19.43 -65.98 14.67
C PRO A 486 -20.38 -67.13 14.28
N PRO A 487 -21.41 -67.43 15.11
CA PRO A 487 -22.77 -67.69 14.56
C PRO A 487 -23.92 -67.32 15.54
N PRO A 488 -25.21 -67.57 15.23
CA PRO A 488 -26.02 -66.95 14.17
C PRO A 488 -27.31 -66.29 14.73
N ALA A 489 -28.05 -65.62 13.85
CA ALA A 489 -29.23 -64.80 14.18
C ALA A 489 -30.55 -65.57 14.47
N ALA A 490 -31.42 -64.84 15.19
CA ALA A 490 -32.91 -64.79 15.17
C ALA A 490 -33.70 -65.67 16.18
N PRO A 491 -34.91 -65.27 16.68
CA PRO A 491 -35.87 -64.34 16.04
C PRO A 491 -36.55 -63.25 16.92
N LEU A 492 -37.05 -62.21 16.25
CA LEU A 492 -38.14 -61.30 16.69
C LEU A 492 -39.51 -61.97 16.41
N PRO A 493 -40.59 -61.71 17.17
CA PRO A 493 -41.49 -60.54 16.94
C PRO A 493 -42.08 -59.92 18.25
N ALA A 494 -42.16 -58.60 18.44
CA ALA A 494 -43.10 -57.59 17.91
C ALA A 494 -44.33 -57.34 18.85
N PRO A 495 -45.13 -56.28 18.67
CA PRO A 495 -45.00 -55.02 19.44
C PRO A 495 -46.35 -54.47 19.96
N ASP A 496 -46.31 -53.49 20.87
CA ASP A 496 -47.41 -52.56 21.18
C ASP A 496 -46.74 -51.34 21.87
N ASP A 497 -47.01 -50.07 21.62
CA ASP A 497 -48.02 -49.37 20.83
C ASP A 497 -47.50 -47.92 20.65
N SER A 498 -47.99 -47.15 19.69
CA SER A 498 -47.62 -45.74 19.43
C SER A 498 -48.74 -45.07 18.60
N PRO A 499 -48.83 -43.72 18.42
CA PRO A 499 -48.52 -42.55 19.26
C PRO A 499 -49.53 -41.34 19.13
N ALA A 500 -49.25 -40.23 19.86
CA ALA A 500 -49.57 -38.79 19.59
C ALA A 500 -51.04 -38.27 19.75
N PRO A 501 -51.36 -36.94 19.81
CA PRO A 501 -50.57 -35.68 19.78
C PRO A 501 -50.97 -34.62 20.89
N PRO A 502 -50.41 -33.38 20.92
CA PRO A 502 -50.70 -32.36 21.95
C PRO A 502 -51.76 -31.31 21.52
N PRO A 503 -52.40 -30.58 22.46
CA PRO A 503 -53.20 -29.39 22.17
C PRO A 503 -52.44 -28.05 22.38
N PRO A 504 -52.93 -26.93 21.79
CA PRO A 504 -52.10 -25.77 21.44
C PRO A 504 -52.03 -24.66 22.51
N ALA A 505 -51.05 -23.77 22.29
CA ALA A 505 -50.70 -22.60 23.08
C ALA A 505 -51.80 -21.52 23.13
N ALA A 506 -52.00 -20.95 24.32
CA ALA A 506 -52.79 -19.75 24.55
C ALA A 506 -51.93 -18.48 24.34
N ALA A 507 -52.53 -17.49 23.68
CA ALA A 507 -51.94 -16.21 23.34
C ALA A 507 -51.69 -15.30 24.56
N THR A 508 -50.52 -14.67 24.58
CA THR A 508 -50.14 -13.57 25.50
C THR A 508 -50.52 -12.22 24.89
N PRO A 509 -51.09 -11.26 25.64
CA PRO A 509 -51.49 -9.96 25.10
C PRO A 509 -50.33 -8.95 25.04
N ALA A 510 -50.50 -8.01 24.12
CA ALA A 510 -49.60 -6.92 23.73
C ALA A 510 -49.24 -5.95 24.88
N ALA A 511 -47.99 -5.48 24.85
CA ALA A 511 -47.51 -4.36 25.66
C ALA A 511 -47.20 -3.14 24.77
N ALA A 512 -47.53 -1.97 25.32
CA ALA A 512 -47.77 -0.71 24.65
C ALA A 512 -46.51 0.08 24.22
N THR A 513 -46.72 0.88 23.17
CA THR A 513 -45.82 1.88 22.59
C THR A 513 -45.68 3.13 23.48
N PRO A 514 -44.49 3.76 23.60
CA PRO A 514 -44.35 5.07 24.22
C PRO A 514 -44.55 6.23 23.22
N ALA A 515 -45.14 7.32 23.73
CA ALA A 515 -45.60 8.50 23.02
C ALA A 515 -44.49 9.47 22.57
N ALA A 516 -44.79 10.22 21.51
CA ALA A 516 -43.98 11.28 20.88
C ALA A 516 -44.01 12.62 21.66
N PRO A 517 -43.00 13.50 21.49
CA PRO A 517 -42.93 14.79 22.17
C PRO A 517 -43.69 15.92 21.43
N ALA A 518 -44.23 16.85 22.22
CA ALA A 518 -45.05 17.98 21.80
C ALA A 518 -44.24 19.19 21.27
N THR A 519 -44.81 19.88 20.29
CA THR A 519 -44.36 21.17 19.74
C THR A 519 -44.90 22.36 20.56
N PRO A 520 -44.16 23.50 20.64
CA PRO A 520 -44.65 24.70 21.32
C PRO A 520 -45.41 25.67 20.39
N THR A 521 -46.45 26.31 20.93
CA THR A 521 -47.35 27.28 20.30
C THR A 521 -46.81 28.72 20.46
N PRO A 522 -47.01 29.64 19.50
CA PRO A 522 -46.55 31.04 19.59
C PRO A 522 -47.57 31.94 20.31
N PRO A 523 -47.18 33.15 20.79
CA PRO A 523 -48.12 34.12 21.33
C PRO A 523 -48.68 35.05 20.24
N ALA A 524 -49.93 35.49 20.43
CA ALA A 524 -50.62 36.54 19.68
C ALA A 524 -51.44 37.39 20.68
N PRO A 525 -51.98 38.57 20.33
CA PRO A 525 -51.74 39.40 19.14
C PRO A 525 -50.83 40.62 19.41
#